data_AF-A0A118JTD3-F1
#
_entry.id   AF-A0A118JTD3-F1
#
_cell.length_a   1.000
_cell.length_b   1.000
_cell.length_c   1.000
_cell.angle_alpha   90.00
_cell.angle_beta   90.00
_cell.angle_gamma   90.00
#
_symmetry.space_group_name_H-M   'P 1'
#
loop_
_entity.id
_entity.type
_entity.pdbx_description
1 polymer ?
#
loop_
_entity_poly.entity_id
_entity_poly.type
_entity_poly.pdbx_seq_one_letter_code
_entity_poly.pdbx_strand_id
1 'polypeptide(L)'
;DASLTGDAEKYLILRKGPLQSALAKILARKGAKNVEDSMAQYQIPDAKKPCFVRVNTLKLDVETAVCELGKENELSCLLTLFAYNSFQVQKDDMIPDLLSLPPGTDLHNHPLVIDGSIFMQ
;
A
#
# COMPACT_ATOMS: atom_id res chain seq x y z
N ASP A 1 28.55 18.42 -17.98
CA ASP A 1 27.88 17.35 -17.23
C ASP A 1 27.72 17.70 -15.77
N ALA A 2 26.69 18.47 -15.42
CA ALA A 2 26.33 18.73 -14.02
C ALA A 2 24.85 19.13 -13.91
N SER A 3 24.19 18.59 -12.87
CA SER A 3 22.91 19.01 -12.30
C SER A 3 21.61 18.41 -12.88
N LEU A 4 21.44 17.09 -12.70
CA LEU A 4 20.11 16.45 -12.59
C LEU A 4 19.73 16.20 -11.11
N THR A 5 20.20 17.04 -10.19
CA THR A 5 19.96 16.84 -8.75
C THR A 5 19.17 18.01 -8.18
N GLY A 6 17.91 17.76 -7.83
CA GLY A 6 17.03 18.75 -7.23
C GLY A 6 17.48 19.18 -5.83
N ASP A 7 16.95 20.29 -5.31
CA ASP A 7 17.35 20.82 -4.01
C ASP A 7 17.09 19.84 -2.86
N ALA A 8 16.02 19.05 -2.96
CA ALA A 8 15.73 17.97 -2.02
C ALA A 8 16.82 16.89 -1.99
N GLU A 9 17.31 16.47 -3.16
CA GLU A 9 18.36 15.45 -3.25
C GLU A 9 19.70 15.98 -2.70
N LYS A 10 20.06 17.24 -3.00
CA LYS A 10 21.24 17.88 -2.42
C LYS A 10 21.18 17.91 -0.89
N TYR A 11 20.01 18.23 -0.34
CA TYR A 11 19.78 18.24 1.10
C TYR A 11 19.92 16.86 1.73
N LEU A 12 19.38 15.81 1.08
CA LEU A 12 19.50 14.44 1.55
C LEU A 12 20.95 13.94 1.49
N ILE A 13 21.68 14.24 0.42
CA ILE A 13 23.10 13.89 0.26
C ILE A 13 23.94 14.54 1.38
N LEU A 14 23.72 15.82 1.67
CA LEU A 14 24.43 16.54 2.73
C LEU A 14 24.20 15.92 4.12
N ARG A 15 23.03 15.31 4.35
CA ARG A 15 22.65 14.69 5.62
C ARG A 15 22.84 13.17 5.68
N LYS A 16 23.46 12.58 4.66
CA LYS A 16 23.65 11.12 4.56
C LYS A 16 24.31 10.51 5.81
N GLY A 17 25.39 11.11 6.30
CA GLY A 17 26.09 10.63 7.49
C GLY A 17 25.23 10.62 8.76
N PRO A 18 24.60 11.76 9.14
CA PRO A 18 23.64 11.80 10.23
C PRO A 18 22.48 10.81 10.09
N LEU A 19 21.93 10.64 8.88
CA LEU A 19 20.85 9.69 8.60
C LEU A 19 21.31 8.24 8.85
N GLN A 20 22.49 7.86 8.37
CA GLN A 20 23.05 6.53 8.59
C GLN A 20 23.35 6.27 10.08
N SER A 21 23.85 7.27 10.81
CA SER A 21 24.06 7.15 12.26
C SER A 21 22.75 6.99 13.04
N ALA A 22 21.71 7.75 12.67
CA ALA A 22 20.39 7.62 13.25
C ALA A 22 19.79 6.23 12.98
N LEU A 23 19.93 5.73 11.75
CA LEU A 23 19.48 4.39 11.38
C LEU A 23 20.20 3.30 12.19
N ALA A 24 21.53 3.38 12.34
CA ALA A 24 22.29 2.43 13.14
C ALA A 24 21.83 2.41 14.61
N LYS A 25 21.52 3.58 15.19
CA LYS A 25 20.96 3.67 16.55
C LYS A 25 19.59 3.01 16.65
N ILE A 26 18.74 3.14 15.63
CA ILE A 26 17.42 2.50 15.58
C ILE A 26 17.56 0.98 15.48
N LEU A 27 18.44 0.47 14.60
CA LEU A 27 18.70 -0.96 14.45
C LEU A 27 19.23 -1.59 15.74
N ALA A 28 20.19 -0.92 16.40
CA ALA A 28 20.73 -1.37 17.68
C ALA A 28 19.65 -1.41 18.78
N ARG A 29 18.77 -0.40 18.85
CA ARG A 29 17.63 -0.40 19.81
C ARG A 29 16.64 -1.52 19.54
N LYS A 30 16.42 -1.88 18.28
CA LYS A 30 15.52 -2.97 17.86
C LYS A 30 16.18 -4.36 17.90
N GLY A 31 17.48 -4.46 18.18
CA GLY A 31 18.22 -5.73 18.10
C GLY A 31 18.28 -6.33 16.70
N ALA A 32 18.06 -5.53 15.65
CA ALA A 32 18.10 -5.96 14.26
C ALA A 32 19.53 -5.84 13.71
N LYS A 33 20.01 -6.84 12.97
CA LYS A 33 21.38 -6.84 12.41
C LYS A 33 21.44 -6.07 11.10
N ASN A 34 20.36 -6.10 10.35
CA ASN A 34 20.20 -5.40 9.08
C ASN A 34 18.80 -4.76 9.01
N VAL A 35 18.53 -4.00 7.94
CA VAL A 35 17.26 -3.27 7.79
C VAL A 35 16.11 -4.25 7.55
N GLU A 36 16.39 -5.34 6.83
CA GLU A 36 15.47 -6.41 6.48
C GLU A 36 14.92 -7.10 7.73
N ASP A 37 15.77 -7.36 8.73
CA ASP A 37 15.41 -7.90 10.04
C ASP A 37 14.45 -6.95 10.78
N SER A 38 14.70 -5.65 10.72
CA SER A 38 13.80 -4.66 11.33
C SER A 38 12.47 -4.54 10.57
N MET A 39 12.44 -4.81 9.27
CA MET A 39 11.22 -4.83 8.47
C MET A 39 10.41 -6.11 8.69
N ALA A 40 11.07 -7.26 8.87
CA ALA A 40 10.42 -8.52 9.21
C ALA A 40 9.78 -8.51 10.60
N GLN A 41 10.37 -7.76 11.54
CA GLN A 41 9.78 -7.48 12.86
C GLN A 41 8.65 -6.45 12.82
N TYR A 42 8.48 -5.74 11.69
CA TYR A 42 7.34 -4.86 11.45
C TYR A 42 6.10 -5.69 11.11
N GLN A 43 5.75 -6.62 12.00
CA GLN A 43 4.38 -7.09 12.12
C GLN A 43 3.65 -5.95 12.80
N ILE A 44 3.09 -5.03 12.00
CA ILE A 44 2.04 -4.13 12.48
C ILE A 44 1.06 -5.06 13.21
N PRO A 45 0.80 -4.88 14.52
CA PRO A 45 -0.28 -5.60 15.17
C PRO A 45 -1.51 -5.27 14.34
N ASP A 46 -1.97 -6.29 13.66
CA ASP A 46 -2.93 -6.27 12.56
C ASP A 46 -4.26 -5.71 13.04
N ALA A 47 -4.33 -4.39 13.21
CA ALA A 47 -5.56 -3.70 12.91
C ALA A 47 -5.70 -3.88 11.40
N LYS A 48 -6.39 -4.98 11.04
CA LYS A 48 -6.91 -5.33 9.72
C LYS A 48 -7.82 -4.22 9.22
N LYS A 49 -7.32 -2.99 9.15
CA LYS A 49 -8.11 -1.86 8.72
C LYS A 49 -8.31 -2.10 7.23
N PRO A 50 -9.56 -2.27 6.79
CA PRO A 50 -9.82 -2.43 5.38
C PRO A 50 -9.27 -1.21 4.65
N CYS A 51 -8.68 -1.43 3.48
CA CYS A 51 -8.28 -0.34 2.62
C CYS A 51 -9.54 0.16 1.91
N PHE A 52 -9.95 1.40 2.20
CA PHE A 52 -11.13 1.99 1.57
C PHE A 52 -10.74 2.75 0.31
N VAL A 53 -11.52 2.53 -0.73
CA VAL A 53 -11.28 3.11 -2.05
C VAL A 53 -12.59 3.62 -2.61
N ARG A 54 -12.58 4.86 -3.09
CA ARG A 54 -13.72 5.47 -3.76
C ARG A 54 -13.59 5.36 -5.28
N VAL A 55 -14.64 4.91 -5.95
CA VAL A 55 -14.73 4.78 -7.40
C VAL A 55 -15.07 6.13 -8.03
N ASN A 56 -14.33 6.51 -9.06
CA ASN A 56 -14.67 7.67 -9.87
C ASN A 56 -15.74 7.29 -10.91
N THR A 57 -17.01 7.45 -10.54
CA THR A 57 -18.16 7.11 -11.38
C THR A 57 -18.26 7.93 -12.67
N LEU A 58 -17.44 8.98 -12.84
CA LEU A 58 -17.31 9.71 -14.10
C LEU A 58 -16.45 8.96 -15.15
N LYS A 59 -15.61 8.01 -14.71
CA LYS A 59 -14.70 7.25 -15.59
C LYS A 59 -14.97 5.75 -15.60
N LEU A 60 -15.41 5.19 -14.47
CA LEU A 60 -15.57 3.76 -14.28
C LEU A 60 -16.82 3.47 -13.44
N ASP A 61 -17.60 2.47 -13.83
CA ASP A 61 -18.73 2.00 -13.03
C ASP A 61 -18.25 1.11 -11.87
N VAL A 62 -19.05 1.07 -10.80
CA VAL A 62 -18.72 0.35 -9.57
C VAL A 62 -18.60 -1.16 -9.81
N GLU A 63 -19.41 -1.75 -10.70
CA GLU A 63 -19.36 -3.19 -10.96
C GLU A 63 -18.07 -3.58 -11.68
N THR A 64 -17.68 -2.81 -12.70
CA THR A 64 -16.40 -3.02 -13.38
C THR A 64 -15.23 -2.78 -12.43
N ALA A 65 -15.29 -1.78 -11.55
CA ALA A 65 -14.25 -1.55 -10.55
C ALA A 65 -14.07 -2.74 -9.60
N VAL A 66 -15.17 -3.34 -9.13
CA VAL A 66 -15.15 -4.56 -8.30
C VAL A 66 -14.54 -5.74 -9.08
N CYS A 67 -14.89 -5.90 -10.35
CA CYS A 67 -14.34 -6.95 -11.19
C CYS A 67 -12.82 -6.80 -11.40
N GLU A 68 -12.36 -5.61 -11.77
CA GLU A 68 -10.93 -5.36 -12.02
C GLU A 68 -10.08 -5.51 -10.75
N LEU A 69 -10.55 -4.94 -9.62
CA LEU A 69 -9.86 -5.10 -8.32
C LEU A 69 -9.94 -6.53 -7.78
N GLY A 70 -10.97 -7.30 -8.18
CA GLY A 70 -11.12 -8.71 -7.84
C GLY A 70 -10.09 -9.61 -8.53
N LYS A 71 -9.77 -9.35 -9.81
CA LYS A 71 -8.82 -10.17 -10.60
C LYS A 71 -7.42 -10.20 -9.99
N GLU A 72 -6.93 -9.07 -9.51
CA GLU A 72 -5.60 -9.00 -8.88
C GLU A 72 -5.58 -9.76 -7.54
N ASN A 73 -6.70 -9.79 -6.83
CA ASN A 73 -6.85 -10.53 -5.57
C ASN A 73 -7.08 -12.04 -5.78
N GLU A 74 -7.63 -12.48 -6.91
CA GLU A 74 -7.84 -13.90 -7.24
C GLU A 74 -6.53 -14.68 -7.36
N LEU A 75 -5.44 -14.06 -7.84
CA LEU A 75 -4.13 -14.71 -7.94
C LEU A 75 -3.50 -15.00 -6.57
N SER A 76 -3.83 -14.19 -5.56
CA SER A 76 -3.44 -14.41 -4.15
C SER A 76 -4.33 -15.46 -3.47
N CYS A 77 -5.56 -15.66 -3.96
CA CYS A 77 -6.58 -16.48 -3.33
C CYS A 77 -6.44 -18.00 -3.60
N LEU A 78 -5.58 -18.41 -4.56
CA LEU A 78 -5.36 -19.84 -4.86
C LEU A 78 -4.68 -20.61 -3.70
N LEU A 79 -4.17 -19.90 -2.68
CA LEU A 79 -3.48 -20.48 -1.53
C LEU A 79 -4.31 -20.47 -0.23
N THR A 80 -5.54 -19.97 -0.20
CA THR A 80 -6.24 -19.80 1.09
C THR A 80 -7.72 -20.16 1.05
N LEU A 81 -7.99 -21.43 0.76
CA LEU A 81 -9.31 -22.09 0.86
C LEU A 81 -9.95 -22.03 2.28
N PHE A 82 -9.28 -21.46 3.29
CA PHE A 82 -9.77 -21.39 4.68
C PHE A 82 -10.16 -19.98 5.16
N ALA A 83 -9.99 -18.91 4.37
CA ALA A 83 -10.28 -17.52 4.77
C ALA A 83 -11.43 -16.90 3.94
N TYR A 84 -12.55 -17.62 3.83
CA TYR A 84 -13.57 -17.42 2.79
C TYR A 84 -14.40 -16.11 2.85
N ASN A 85 -14.09 -15.16 3.74
CA ASN A 85 -14.89 -13.92 3.86
C ASN A 85 -14.08 -12.62 3.99
N SER A 86 -12.75 -12.69 4.05
CA SER A 86 -11.90 -11.53 4.39
C SER A 86 -11.06 -11.01 3.22
N PHE A 87 -11.09 -11.70 2.08
CA PHE A 87 -10.20 -11.46 0.93
C PHE A 87 -10.93 -10.97 -0.33
N GLN A 88 -12.21 -10.61 -0.22
CA GLN A 88 -12.98 -10.07 -1.35
C GLN A 88 -13.17 -8.56 -1.22
N VAL A 89 -13.24 -7.90 -2.38
CA VAL A 89 -13.64 -6.50 -2.48
C VAL A 89 -15.14 -6.42 -2.17
N GLN A 90 -15.50 -5.64 -1.15
CA GLN A 90 -16.90 -5.44 -0.74
C GLN A 90 -17.34 -4.01 -1.03
N LYS A 91 -18.61 -3.83 -1.38
CA LYS A 91 -19.22 -2.50 -1.48
C LYS A 91 -19.66 -2.04 -0.10
N ASP A 92 -19.52 -0.75 0.18
CA ASP A 92 -20.07 -0.17 1.38
C ASP A 92 -21.60 -0.05 1.26
N ASP A 93 -22.32 -0.41 2.32
CA ASP A 93 -23.78 -0.43 2.33
C ASP A 93 -24.39 0.99 2.32
N MET A 94 -23.64 1.99 2.77
CA MET A 94 -24.12 3.37 2.94
C MET A 94 -23.59 4.30 1.84
N ILE A 95 -22.39 4.06 1.34
CA ILE A 95 -21.71 4.90 0.35
C ILE A 95 -21.56 4.12 -0.97
N PRO A 96 -22.35 4.43 -2.00
CA PRO A 96 -22.52 3.58 -3.18
C PRO A 96 -21.27 3.43 -4.05
N ASP A 97 -20.33 4.38 -3.96
CA ASP A 97 -19.08 4.41 -4.70
C ASP A 97 -17.87 4.02 -3.83
N LEU A 98 -18.08 3.58 -2.59
CA LEU A 98 -17.01 3.17 -1.69
C LEU A 98 -16.86 1.65 -1.69
N LEU A 99 -15.62 1.20 -1.86
CA LEU A 99 -15.23 -0.19 -1.82
C LEU A 99 -14.27 -0.42 -0.66
N SER A 100 -14.45 -1.54 0.03
CA SER A 100 -13.58 -2.05 1.07
C SER A 100 -12.73 -3.18 0.50
N LEU A 101 -11.42 -3.01 0.51
CA LEU A 101 -10.45 -4.01 0.09
C LEU A 101 -9.84 -4.75 1.29
N PRO A 102 -9.30 -5.96 1.06
CA PRO A 102 -8.55 -6.68 2.07
C PRO A 102 -7.41 -5.84 2.66
N PRO A 103 -7.06 -6.07 3.95
CA PRO A 103 -5.94 -5.38 4.55
C PRO A 103 -4.64 -5.74 3.82
N GLY A 104 -3.80 -4.73 3.58
CA GLY A 104 -2.49 -4.92 2.93
C GLY A 104 -2.51 -4.93 1.40
N THR A 105 -3.63 -4.65 0.74
CA THR A 105 -3.65 -4.42 -0.71
C THR A 105 -2.88 -3.14 -1.06
N ASP A 106 -1.79 -3.27 -1.82
CA ASP A 106 -1.04 -2.13 -2.37
C ASP A 106 -1.63 -1.72 -3.73
N LEU A 107 -2.19 -0.52 -3.79
CA LEU A 107 -2.79 0.03 -5.00
C LEU A 107 -1.99 1.19 -5.60
N HIS A 108 -0.83 1.55 -5.02
CA HIS A 108 -0.11 2.75 -5.45
C HIS A 108 0.31 2.73 -6.93
N ASN A 109 0.58 1.54 -7.47
CA ASN A 109 0.94 1.32 -8.87
C ASN A 109 -0.22 0.75 -9.71
N HIS A 110 -1.42 0.62 -9.14
CA HIS A 110 -2.56 0.05 -9.84
C HIS A 110 -3.02 0.97 -10.97
N PRO A 111 -3.28 0.47 -12.19
CA PRO A 111 -3.67 1.30 -13.34
C PRO A 111 -4.87 2.21 -13.04
N LEU A 112 -5.86 1.71 -12.29
CA LEU A 112 -7.03 2.49 -11.89
C LEU A 112 -6.71 3.66 -10.94
N VAL A 113 -5.68 3.55 -10.09
CA VAL A 113 -5.23 4.67 -9.24
C VAL A 113 -4.50 5.70 -10.09
N ILE A 114 -3.59 5.24 -10.96
CA ILE A 114 -2.78 6.11 -11.82
C ILE A 114 -3.66 6.90 -12.79
N ASP A 115 -4.66 6.26 -13.40
CA ASP A 115 -5.60 6.89 -14.31
C ASP A 115 -6.69 7.73 -13.57
N GLY A 116 -6.74 7.68 -12.24
CA GLY A 116 -7.72 8.41 -11.44
C GLY A 116 -9.15 7.88 -11.58
N SER A 117 -9.28 6.60 -11.92
CA SER A 117 -10.54 5.87 -11.92
C SER A 117 -10.95 5.42 -10.51
N ILE A 118 -10.01 5.36 -9.57
CA ILE A 118 -10.26 5.12 -8.14
C ILE A 118 -9.35 5.98 -7.24
N PHE A 119 -9.76 6.25 -6.00
CA PHE A 119 -9.01 7.04 -5.01
C PHE A 119 -8.94 6.33 -3.66
N MET A 120 -7.77 6.30 -3.00
CA MET A 120 -7.65 5.78 -1.62
C MET A 120 -8.15 6.81 -0.60
N GLN A 121 -8.92 6.37 0.41
CA GLN A 121 -9.58 7.23 1.41
C GLN A 121 -9.34 6.79 2.86
#